data_AF-A0A355DYM4-F1
#
_entry.id   AF-A0A355DYM4-F1
#
_cell.length_a   1.000
_cell.length_b   1.000
_cell.length_c   1.000
_cell.angle_alpha   90.00
_cell.angle_beta   90.00
_cell.angle_gamma   90.00
#
_symmetry.space_group_name_H-M   'P 1'
#
loop_
_entity.id
_entity.type
_entity.pdbx_description
1 polymer ?
#
loop_
_entity_poly.entity_id
_entity_poly.type
_entity_poly.pdbx_seq_one_letter_code
_entity_poly.pdbx_strand_id
1 'polypeptide(L)'
;MDAPVSGPARERVMNKMLLLVVAALVLAAPQVRAEGKPDGKAKEACRADVEKFCKGIEEGGGRILKCLQEHKAELSEGCKPPKELGEKMKKAKEACKGDVEKFCQGVAEGGGRILKCLQEHKAELSEGCQKAERAGEKMNEAKEACKADFDKFCKDVELGEGRILKCFEEHKAELSPACKAVHEKGAKMAKAKEACKGDVEKFCQGVEKGEGRLVKCLQEHKAKLSKECSAEDIKAPPMDKDKKAPGKPEKKEPEKKKS
;
A
#
# COMPACT_ATOMS: atom_id res chain seq x y z
N MET A 1 -75.09 -66.12 16.30
CA MET A 1 -75.53 -64.89 15.65
C MET A 1 -74.52 -63.80 15.95
N ASP A 2 -73.87 -63.35 14.90
CA ASP A 2 -73.30 -62.01 14.66
C ASP A 2 -72.15 -61.45 15.53
N ALA A 3 -70.97 -61.46 14.87
CA ALA A 3 -69.83 -60.52 14.82
C ALA A 3 -69.10 -60.01 16.09
N PRO A 4 -67.75 -59.91 15.99
CA PRO A 4 -67.10 -58.67 16.39
C PRO A 4 -66.20 -58.02 15.31
N VAL A 5 -66.11 -56.71 15.48
CA VAL A 5 -65.52 -55.60 14.73
C VAL A 5 -63.98 -55.65 14.55
N SER A 6 -63.54 -55.07 13.43
CA SER A 6 -62.19 -54.78 12.94
C SER A 6 -61.31 -53.86 13.82
N GLY A 7 -59.98 -53.99 13.67
CA GLY A 7 -58.99 -52.92 13.94
C GLY A 7 -57.60 -53.22 13.31
N PRO A 8 -57.01 -52.35 12.46
CA PRO A 8 -55.76 -52.63 11.75
C PRO A 8 -54.53 -51.81 12.19
N ALA A 9 -53.36 -52.47 12.09
CA ALA A 9 -52.07 -51.99 11.57
C ALA A 9 -51.68 -50.51 11.77
N ARG A 10 -50.94 -50.20 12.84
CA ARG A 10 -50.33 -48.87 13.07
C ARG A 10 -48.86 -48.91 13.52
N GLU A 11 -48.04 -49.83 13.00
CA GLU A 11 -46.62 -49.94 13.45
C GLU A 11 -45.55 -50.03 12.34
N ARG A 12 -45.90 -50.01 11.05
CA ARG A 12 -44.90 -50.15 9.95
C ARG A 12 -44.60 -48.89 9.14
N VAL A 13 -45.21 -47.74 9.44
CA VAL A 13 -45.11 -46.55 8.57
C VAL A 13 -44.08 -45.51 9.07
N MET A 14 -43.79 -45.45 10.38
CA MET A 14 -42.93 -44.38 10.93
C MET A 14 -41.43 -44.56 10.62
N ASN A 15 -40.97 -45.81 10.44
CA ASN A 15 -39.54 -46.13 10.29
C ASN A 15 -39.02 -46.09 8.84
N LYS A 16 -39.92 -45.97 7.85
CA LYS A 16 -39.55 -45.81 6.42
C LYS A 16 -39.49 -44.34 6.00
N MET A 17 -40.16 -43.43 6.70
CA MET A 17 -40.05 -41.98 6.44
C MET A 17 -38.77 -41.38 7.03
N LEU A 18 -38.24 -41.93 8.13
CA LEU A 18 -37.02 -41.40 8.77
C LEU A 18 -35.73 -41.68 7.97
N LEU A 19 -35.68 -42.79 7.21
CA LEU A 19 -34.51 -43.15 6.39
C LEU A 19 -34.43 -42.40 5.04
N LEU A 20 -35.55 -41.85 4.53
CA LEU A 20 -35.55 -41.09 3.27
C LEU A 20 -35.23 -39.60 3.47
N VAL A 21 -35.41 -39.05 4.67
CA VAL A 21 -35.10 -37.64 4.96
C VAL A 21 -33.60 -37.43 5.24
N VAL A 22 -32.90 -38.43 5.79
CA VAL A 22 -31.45 -38.35 6.04
C VAL A 22 -30.62 -38.47 4.75
N ALA A 23 -31.10 -39.20 3.74
CA ALA A 23 -30.45 -39.29 2.43
C ALA A 23 -30.63 -38.02 1.57
N ALA A 24 -31.68 -37.22 1.82
CA ALA A 24 -31.94 -35.96 1.12
C ALA A 24 -31.23 -34.74 1.76
N LEU A 25 -30.77 -34.84 3.00
CA LEU A 25 -30.14 -33.71 3.73
C LEU A 25 -28.61 -33.62 3.58
N VAL A 26 -27.96 -34.58 2.90
CA VAL A 26 -26.50 -34.56 2.66
C VAL A 26 -26.11 -33.97 1.28
N LEU A 27 -27.09 -33.64 0.41
CA LEU A 27 -26.82 -33.08 -0.93
C LEU A 27 -27.05 -31.56 -1.05
N ALA A 28 -27.22 -30.85 0.06
CA ALA A 28 -27.39 -29.39 0.06
C ALA A 28 -26.45 -28.68 1.06
N ALA A 29 -25.21 -29.16 1.20
CA ALA A 29 -24.17 -28.31 1.78
C ALA A 29 -23.74 -27.29 0.71
N PRO A 30 -23.84 -25.96 0.95
CA PRO A 30 -23.17 -25.01 0.08
C PRO A 30 -21.68 -25.30 0.17
N GLN A 31 -21.08 -25.64 -0.97
CA GLN A 31 -19.63 -25.65 -1.11
C GLN A 31 -19.14 -24.24 -0.80
N VAL A 32 -18.65 -24.01 0.42
CA VAL A 32 -17.81 -22.85 0.69
C VAL A 32 -16.52 -23.10 -0.06
N ARG A 33 -16.48 -22.70 -1.34
CA ARG A 33 -15.21 -22.40 -1.97
C ARG A 33 -14.73 -21.14 -1.26
N ALA A 34 -13.77 -21.29 -0.36
CA ALA A 34 -12.83 -20.22 -0.08
C ALA A 34 -11.98 -20.02 -1.34
N GLU A 35 -12.54 -19.42 -2.39
CA GLU A 35 -11.74 -18.84 -3.44
C GLU A 35 -11.15 -17.55 -2.86
N GLY A 36 -10.02 -17.70 -2.17
CA GLY A 36 -9.04 -16.62 -2.13
C GLY A 36 -8.58 -16.38 -3.57
N LYS A 37 -9.38 -15.63 -4.32
CA LYS A 37 -9.04 -15.12 -5.66
C LYS A 37 -7.80 -14.24 -5.44
N PRO A 38 -6.63 -14.56 -6.02
CA PRO A 38 -5.44 -13.78 -5.74
C PRO A 38 -5.63 -12.39 -6.36
N ASP A 39 -5.29 -11.41 -5.54
CA ASP A 39 -5.45 -9.98 -5.70
C ASP A 39 -5.06 -9.44 -7.08
N GLY A 40 -6.01 -8.70 -7.69
CA GLY A 40 -5.77 -7.45 -8.40
C GLY A 40 -5.17 -7.52 -9.81
N LYS A 41 -5.82 -6.79 -10.74
CA LYS A 41 -5.42 -6.57 -12.14
C LYS A 41 -3.95 -6.18 -12.39
N ALA A 42 -3.18 -5.78 -11.37
CA ALA A 42 -1.71 -5.65 -11.48
C ALA A 42 -1.00 -6.97 -11.83
N LYS A 43 -1.48 -8.11 -11.31
CA LYS A 43 -0.98 -9.43 -11.75
C LYS A 43 -1.37 -9.73 -13.20
N GLU A 44 -2.51 -9.23 -13.65
CA GLU A 44 -3.01 -9.40 -15.02
C GLU A 44 -2.18 -8.61 -16.04
N ALA A 45 -1.84 -7.36 -15.72
CA ALA A 45 -1.01 -6.50 -16.57
C ALA A 45 0.38 -7.09 -16.87
N CYS A 46 0.92 -7.90 -15.95
CA CYS A 46 2.19 -8.60 -16.13
C CYS A 46 2.02 -10.08 -16.50
N ARG A 47 0.80 -10.60 -16.67
CA ARG A 47 0.55 -12.04 -16.84
C ARG A 47 1.32 -12.62 -18.03
N ALA A 48 1.27 -11.94 -19.18
CA ALA A 48 1.96 -12.40 -20.38
C ALA A 48 3.48 -12.42 -20.21
N ASP A 49 4.04 -11.41 -19.53
CA ASP A 49 5.47 -11.35 -19.25
C ASP A 49 5.89 -12.42 -18.23
N VAL A 50 5.08 -12.66 -17.19
CA VAL A 50 5.31 -13.74 -16.22
C VAL A 50 5.28 -15.11 -16.91
N GLU A 51 4.31 -15.36 -17.80
CA GLU A 51 4.21 -16.60 -18.56
C GLU A 51 5.40 -16.79 -19.51
N LYS A 52 5.91 -15.71 -20.09
CA LYS A 52 7.03 -15.74 -21.04
C LYS A 52 8.39 -15.88 -20.36
N PHE A 53 8.65 -15.10 -19.32
CA PHE A 53 9.98 -14.97 -18.71
C PHE A 53 10.14 -15.75 -17.41
N CYS A 54 9.07 -15.97 -16.65
CA CYS A 54 9.12 -16.50 -15.30
C CYS A 54 8.38 -17.84 -15.13
N LYS A 55 8.21 -18.60 -16.22
CA LYS A 55 7.53 -19.89 -16.21
C LYS A 55 8.24 -20.88 -15.26
N GLY A 56 7.48 -21.47 -14.33
CA GLY A 56 8.00 -22.45 -13.37
C GLY A 56 8.61 -21.84 -12.10
N ILE A 57 8.63 -20.52 -11.96
CA ILE A 57 8.95 -19.87 -10.68
C ILE A 57 7.75 -20.03 -9.74
N GLU A 58 7.98 -20.64 -8.59
CA GLU A 58 6.95 -20.78 -7.57
C GLU A 58 6.47 -19.42 -7.05
N GLU A 59 5.16 -19.30 -6.84
CA GLU A 59 4.55 -18.08 -6.31
C GLU A 59 4.99 -17.80 -4.86
N GLY A 60 4.83 -16.54 -4.45
CA GLY A 60 5.16 -16.09 -3.09
C GLY A 60 6.62 -15.68 -2.89
N GLY A 61 6.90 -15.07 -1.73
CA GLY A 61 8.25 -14.64 -1.36
C GLY A 61 8.90 -13.63 -2.30
N GLY A 62 8.13 -12.96 -3.16
CA GLY A 62 8.67 -12.01 -4.15
C GLY A 62 9.49 -12.63 -5.29
N ARG A 63 9.47 -13.97 -5.45
CA ARG A 63 10.28 -14.68 -6.45
C ARG A 63 9.96 -14.26 -7.89
N ILE A 64 8.68 -14.11 -8.22
CA ILE A 64 8.23 -13.61 -9.52
C ILE A 64 8.72 -12.17 -9.76
N LEU A 65 8.64 -11.30 -8.76
CA LEU A 65 9.14 -9.92 -8.90
C LEU A 65 10.65 -9.87 -9.15
N LYS A 66 11.41 -10.76 -8.51
CA LYS A 66 12.86 -10.89 -8.76
C LYS A 66 13.14 -11.32 -10.20
N CYS A 67 12.45 -12.34 -10.69
CA CYS A 67 12.56 -12.77 -12.08
C CYS A 67 12.19 -11.64 -13.07
N LEU A 68 11.07 -10.95 -12.86
CA LEU A 68 10.67 -9.81 -13.69
C LEU A 68 11.72 -8.67 -13.65
N GLN A 69 12.37 -8.45 -12.51
CA GLN A 69 13.43 -7.47 -12.39
C GLN A 69 14.68 -7.82 -13.22
N GLU A 70 15.01 -9.11 -13.35
CA GLU A 70 16.09 -9.60 -14.20
C GLU A 70 15.75 -9.38 -15.69
N HIS A 71 14.47 -9.50 -16.05
CA HIS A 71 13.96 -9.26 -17.41
C HIS A 71 13.40 -7.84 -17.64
N LYS A 72 13.70 -6.87 -16.76
CA LYS A 72 13.05 -5.53 -16.75
C LYS A 72 13.08 -4.78 -18.09
N ALA A 73 14.07 -5.02 -18.94
CA ALA A 73 14.23 -4.38 -20.24
C ALA A 73 13.29 -4.97 -21.30
N GLU A 74 12.91 -6.24 -21.13
CA GLU A 74 12.10 -7.03 -22.06
C GLU A 74 10.62 -7.08 -21.69
N LEU A 75 10.27 -6.62 -20.48
CA LEU A 75 8.89 -6.51 -20.02
C LEU A 75 8.06 -5.61 -20.94
N SER A 76 6.79 -5.94 -21.09
CA SER A 76 5.81 -5.04 -21.70
C SER A 76 5.69 -3.75 -20.90
N GLU A 77 5.27 -2.67 -21.57
CA GLU A 77 5.06 -1.37 -20.92
C GLU A 77 4.03 -1.45 -19.78
N GLY A 78 3.02 -2.32 -19.91
CA GLY A 78 2.02 -2.56 -18.87
C GLY A 78 2.56 -3.29 -17.63
N CYS A 79 3.61 -4.09 -17.76
CA CYS A 79 4.26 -4.75 -16.62
C CYS A 79 5.34 -3.88 -15.95
N LYS A 80 5.91 -2.90 -16.67
CA LYS A 80 6.94 -2.04 -16.09
C LYS A 80 6.36 -1.15 -14.99
N PRO A 81 7.00 -1.09 -13.80
CA PRO A 81 6.58 -0.11 -12.80
C PRO A 81 6.80 1.31 -13.34
N PRO A 82 5.96 2.29 -12.97
CA PRO A 82 6.20 3.68 -13.30
C PRO A 82 7.62 4.09 -12.85
N LYS A 83 8.38 4.77 -13.72
CA LYS A 83 9.79 5.13 -13.47
C LYS A 83 9.99 5.76 -12.08
N GLU A 84 9.15 6.74 -11.75
CA GLU A 84 9.16 7.45 -10.46
C GLU A 84 8.94 6.50 -9.26
N LEU A 85 8.12 5.47 -9.40
CA LEU A 85 7.89 4.49 -8.34
C LEU A 85 9.11 3.58 -8.19
N GLY A 86 9.67 3.11 -9.30
CA GLY A 86 10.88 2.29 -9.32
C GLY A 86 12.08 3.00 -8.70
N GLU A 87 12.30 4.27 -9.05
CA GLU A 87 13.38 5.09 -8.46
C GLU A 87 13.20 5.31 -6.96
N LYS A 88 11.96 5.55 -6.50
CA LYS A 88 11.66 5.67 -5.06
C LYS A 88 11.96 4.39 -4.31
N MET A 89 11.54 3.24 -4.85
CA MET A 89 11.82 1.94 -4.25
C MET A 89 13.32 1.65 -4.22
N LYS A 90 14.06 1.99 -5.28
CA LYS A 90 15.53 1.88 -5.32
C LYS A 90 16.18 2.74 -4.23
N LYS A 91 15.83 4.03 -4.15
CA LYS A 91 16.36 4.94 -3.13
C LYS A 91 16.06 4.47 -1.71
N ALA A 92 14.85 3.95 -1.46
CA ALA A 92 14.49 3.36 -0.18
C ALA A 92 15.36 2.14 0.16
N LYS A 93 15.55 1.22 -0.80
CA LYS A 93 16.42 0.05 -0.63
C LYS A 93 17.87 0.44 -0.34
N GLU A 94 18.39 1.43 -1.07
CA GLU A 94 19.75 1.95 -0.86
C GLU A 94 19.90 2.60 0.52
N ALA A 95 18.91 3.40 0.94
CA ALA A 95 18.91 4.05 2.25
C ALA A 95 18.88 3.05 3.42
N CYS A 96 18.22 1.89 3.23
CA CYS A 96 18.12 0.85 4.24
C CYS A 96 19.18 -0.25 4.14
N LYS A 97 20.05 -0.24 3.11
CA LYS A 97 20.96 -1.36 2.84
C LYS A 97 21.83 -1.73 4.04
N GLY A 98 22.50 -0.74 4.64
CA GLY A 98 23.37 -0.98 5.79
C GLY A 98 22.60 -1.43 7.05
N ASP A 99 21.38 -0.92 7.24
CA ASP A 99 20.53 -1.35 8.36
C ASP A 99 20.02 -2.78 8.17
N VAL A 100 19.66 -3.17 6.95
CA VAL A 100 19.27 -4.55 6.63
C VAL A 100 20.42 -5.52 6.88
N GLU A 101 21.64 -5.17 6.45
CA GLU A 101 22.84 -5.99 6.69
C GLU A 101 23.14 -6.14 8.18
N LYS A 102 22.90 -5.08 8.97
CA LYS A 102 23.18 -5.05 10.41
C LYS A 102 22.13 -5.77 11.26
N PHE A 103 20.84 -5.54 10.99
CA PHE A 103 19.75 -5.94 11.88
C PHE A 103 18.94 -7.13 11.34
N CYS A 104 18.88 -7.29 10.01
CA CYS A 104 18.01 -8.27 9.34
C CYS A 104 18.80 -9.35 8.61
N GLN A 105 20.04 -9.63 9.03
CA GLN A 105 20.85 -10.69 8.46
C GLN A 105 20.14 -12.04 8.58
N GLY A 106 20.03 -12.78 7.49
CA GLY A 106 19.36 -14.09 7.45
C GLY A 106 17.83 -14.03 7.30
N VAL A 107 17.23 -12.83 7.31
CA VAL A 107 15.81 -12.68 6.96
C VAL A 107 15.64 -12.91 5.46
N ALA A 108 14.82 -13.89 5.11
CA ALA A 108 14.57 -14.20 3.70
C ALA A 108 13.79 -13.07 2.99
N GLU A 109 14.20 -12.77 1.75
CA GLU A 109 13.63 -11.69 0.95
C GLU A 109 12.14 -11.93 0.59
N GLY A 110 11.41 -10.83 0.36
CA GLY A 110 10.02 -10.85 -0.10
C GLY A 110 8.98 -11.11 0.98
N GLY A 111 7.70 -10.96 0.59
CA GLY A 111 6.56 -11.04 1.52
C GLY A 111 6.56 -9.98 2.62
N GLY A 112 7.32 -8.88 2.46
CA GLY A 112 7.45 -7.83 3.47
C GLY A 112 8.28 -8.19 4.71
N ARG A 113 8.95 -9.35 4.73
CA ARG A 113 9.69 -9.84 5.92
C ARG A 113 10.81 -8.89 6.36
N ILE A 114 11.58 -8.37 5.41
CA ILE A 114 12.63 -7.38 5.70
C ILE A 114 12.04 -6.10 6.27
N LEU A 115 10.93 -5.60 5.71
CA LEU A 115 10.25 -4.41 6.23
C LEU A 115 9.77 -4.64 7.66
N LYS A 116 9.20 -5.81 7.96
CA LYS A 116 8.79 -6.17 9.32
C LYS A 116 9.98 -6.18 10.29
N CYS A 117 11.11 -6.76 9.89
CA CYS A 117 12.33 -6.73 10.69
C CYS A 117 12.83 -5.29 10.91
N LEU A 118 12.86 -4.46 9.87
CA LEU A 118 13.25 -3.04 10.00
C LEU A 118 12.31 -2.28 10.95
N GLN A 119 11.01 -2.57 10.93
CA GLN A 119 10.04 -2.00 11.87
C GLN A 119 10.31 -2.38 13.32
N GLU A 120 10.75 -3.62 13.59
CA GLU A 120 11.14 -4.07 14.93
C GLU A 120 12.38 -3.33 15.45
N HIS A 121 13.27 -2.90 14.54
CA HIS A 121 14.48 -2.12 14.85
C HIS A 121 14.35 -0.62 14.58
N LYS A 122 13.13 -0.09 14.40
CA LYS A 122 12.87 1.27 13.88
C LYS A 122 13.64 2.38 14.57
N ALA A 123 13.84 2.30 15.90
CA ALA A 123 14.56 3.31 16.67
C ALA A 123 16.09 3.31 16.39
N GLU A 124 16.64 2.17 16.00
CA GLU A 124 18.08 1.92 15.80
C GLU A 124 18.53 2.08 14.34
N LEU A 125 17.57 2.13 13.41
CA LEU A 125 17.82 2.38 12.00
C LEU A 125 18.49 3.73 11.75
N SER A 126 19.29 3.80 10.69
CA SER A 126 19.82 5.07 10.15
C SER A 126 18.70 6.05 9.81
N GLU A 127 18.98 7.35 9.87
CA GLU A 127 17.98 8.39 9.56
C GLU A 127 17.38 8.21 8.15
N GLY A 128 18.23 7.84 7.18
CA GLY A 128 17.81 7.57 5.81
C GLY A 128 16.82 6.42 5.72
N CYS A 129 17.08 5.32 6.44
CA CYS A 129 16.19 4.17 6.45
C CYS A 129 14.89 4.43 7.23
N GLN A 130 14.97 5.08 8.41
CA GLN A 130 13.78 5.46 9.18
C GLN A 130 12.81 6.31 8.35
N LYS A 131 13.35 7.21 7.54
CA LYS A 131 12.56 8.03 6.63
C LYS A 131 11.90 7.20 5.53
N ALA A 132 12.61 6.23 4.96
CA ALA A 132 12.05 5.31 3.97
C ALA A 132 10.92 4.46 4.57
N GLU A 133 11.14 3.90 5.76
CA GLU A 133 10.14 3.13 6.51
C GLU A 133 8.89 3.98 6.81
N ARG A 134 9.06 5.21 7.31
CA ARG A 134 7.92 6.13 7.56
C ARG A 134 7.12 6.45 6.31
N ALA A 135 7.77 6.54 5.15
CA ALA A 135 7.07 6.74 3.89
C ALA A 135 6.27 5.48 3.48
N GLY A 136 6.83 4.29 3.71
CA GLY A 136 6.15 3.01 3.52
C GLY A 136 4.95 2.83 4.46
N GLU A 137 5.12 3.14 5.76
CA GLU A 137 4.08 3.09 6.78
C GLU A 137 2.87 3.94 6.40
N LYS A 138 3.07 5.21 6.02
CA LYS A 138 1.98 6.10 5.58
C LYS A 138 1.20 5.54 4.38
N MET A 139 1.90 4.88 3.47
CA MET A 139 1.25 4.22 2.33
C MET A 139 0.47 2.98 2.79
N ASN A 140 0.97 2.23 3.76
CA ASN A 140 0.29 1.07 4.31
C ASN A 140 -0.94 1.46 5.13
N GLU A 141 -0.82 2.48 5.99
CA GLU A 141 -1.93 3.08 6.72
C GLU A 141 -3.05 3.53 5.76
N ALA A 142 -2.70 4.21 4.67
CA ALA A 142 -3.65 4.62 3.65
C ALA A 142 -4.34 3.41 2.98
N LYS A 143 -3.58 2.36 2.65
CA LYS A 143 -4.12 1.13 2.06
C LYS A 143 -5.08 0.43 3.01
N GLU A 144 -4.69 0.22 4.26
CA GLU A 144 -5.52 -0.45 5.26
C GLU A 144 -6.79 0.34 5.56
N ALA A 145 -6.68 1.66 5.70
CA ALA A 145 -7.83 2.54 5.91
C ALA A 145 -8.85 2.47 4.76
N CYS A 146 -8.37 2.25 3.52
CA CYS A 146 -9.20 2.23 2.31
C CYS A 146 -9.50 0.83 1.77
N LYS A 147 -9.01 -0.24 2.40
CA LYS A 147 -9.06 -1.60 1.83
C LYS A 147 -10.49 -2.06 1.57
N ALA A 148 -11.35 -1.96 2.59
CA ALA A 148 -12.74 -2.38 2.48
C ALA A 148 -13.53 -1.55 1.44
N ASP A 149 -13.27 -0.24 1.38
CA ASP A 149 -13.89 0.65 0.40
C ASP A 149 -13.39 0.34 -1.02
N PHE A 150 -12.10 0.07 -1.19
CA PHE A 150 -11.52 -0.37 -2.46
C PHE A 150 -12.19 -1.66 -2.95
N ASP A 151 -12.27 -2.68 -2.09
CA ASP A 151 -12.87 -3.97 -2.42
C ASP A 151 -14.35 -3.84 -2.80
N LYS A 152 -15.06 -2.92 -2.15
CA LYS A 152 -16.48 -2.68 -2.39
C LYS A 152 -16.74 -1.89 -3.68
N PHE A 153 -15.97 -0.83 -3.94
CA PHE A 153 -16.29 0.14 -4.99
C PHE A 153 -15.33 0.09 -6.19
N CYS A 154 -14.04 -0.19 -5.96
CA CYS A 154 -12.98 0.06 -6.95
C CYS A 154 -12.17 -1.18 -7.35
N LYS A 155 -12.54 -2.39 -6.91
CA LYS A 155 -11.79 -3.64 -7.18
C LYS A 155 -11.55 -3.93 -8.66
N ASP A 156 -12.47 -3.48 -9.51
CA ASP A 156 -12.44 -3.71 -10.96
C ASP A 156 -11.74 -2.57 -11.73
N VAL A 157 -11.33 -1.51 -11.03
CA VAL A 157 -10.65 -0.38 -11.64
C VAL A 157 -9.19 -0.74 -11.89
N GLU A 158 -8.73 -0.44 -13.11
CA GLU A 158 -7.34 -0.65 -13.47
C GLU A 158 -6.40 0.23 -12.63
N LEU A 159 -5.31 -0.39 -12.13
CA LEU A 159 -4.31 0.30 -11.35
C LEU A 159 -3.47 1.23 -12.23
N GLY A 160 -3.11 2.39 -11.71
CA GLY A 160 -2.33 3.41 -12.43
C GLY A 160 -3.12 4.69 -12.69
N GLU A 161 -2.40 5.72 -13.18
CA GLU A 161 -2.95 6.99 -13.67
C GLU A 161 -3.95 7.72 -12.75
N GLY A 162 -3.93 7.43 -11.45
CA GLY A 162 -4.87 8.02 -10.50
C GLY A 162 -6.32 7.53 -10.65
N ARG A 163 -6.58 6.47 -11.42
CA ARG A 163 -7.95 5.95 -11.67
C ARG A 163 -8.65 5.51 -10.39
N ILE A 164 -7.92 4.90 -9.44
CA ILE A 164 -8.44 4.55 -8.11
C ILE A 164 -8.83 5.80 -7.32
N LEU A 165 -8.03 6.88 -7.39
CA LEU A 165 -8.36 8.13 -6.70
C LEU A 165 -9.62 8.76 -7.28
N LYS A 166 -9.84 8.65 -8.59
CA LYS A 166 -11.05 9.09 -9.27
C LYS A 166 -12.27 8.25 -8.84
N CYS A 167 -12.14 6.93 -8.80
CA CYS A 167 -13.18 6.03 -8.28
C CYS A 167 -13.59 6.41 -6.84
N PHE A 168 -12.62 6.64 -5.96
CA PHE A 168 -12.92 7.11 -4.60
C PHE A 168 -13.58 8.50 -4.56
N GLU A 169 -13.28 9.40 -5.49
CA GLU A 169 -13.98 10.70 -5.58
C GLU A 169 -15.44 10.53 -6.01
N GLU A 170 -15.72 9.62 -6.94
CA GLU A 170 -17.07 9.28 -7.39
C GLU A 170 -17.90 8.64 -6.25
N HIS A 171 -17.25 7.85 -5.39
CA HIS A 171 -17.87 7.19 -4.23
C HIS A 171 -17.65 7.90 -2.89
N LYS A 172 -17.18 9.16 -2.88
CA LYS A 172 -16.74 9.85 -1.64
C LYS A 172 -17.77 9.91 -0.51
N ALA A 173 -19.05 9.89 -0.85
CA ALA A 173 -20.15 9.93 0.12
C ALA A 173 -20.38 8.57 0.80
N GLU A 174 -19.93 7.49 0.17
CA GLU A 174 -20.13 6.11 0.61
C GLU A 174 -18.87 5.50 1.25
N LEU A 175 -17.74 6.19 1.18
CA LEU A 175 -16.49 5.75 1.80
C LEU A 175 -16.59 5.72 3.33
N SER A 176 -15.87 4.78 3.93
CA SER A 176 -15.66 4.77 5.38
C SER A 176 -15.01 6.09 5.85
N PRO A 177 -15.26 6.51 7.12
CA PRO A 177 -14.64 7.71 7.66
C PRO A 177 -13.10 7.70 7.58
N ALA A 178 -12.48 6.53 7.78
CA ALA A 178 -11.04 6.36 7.71
C ALA A 178 -10.52 6.57 6.29
N CYS A 179 -11.13 5.93 5.29
CA CYS A 179 -10.71 6.11 3.90
C CYS A 179 -11.00 7.52 3.39
N LYS A 180 -12.15 8.09 3.76
CA LYS A 180 -12.52 9.46 3.39
C LYS A 180 -11.47 10.47 3.88
N ALA A 181 -10.99 10.35 5.11
CA ALA A 181 -9.95 11.23 5.63
C ALA A 181 -8.63 11.13 4.83
N VAL A 182 -8.25 9.91 4.43
CA VAL A 182 -7.07 9.67 3.59
C VAL A 182 -7.26 10.28 2.19
N HIS A 183 -8.42 10.05 1.58
CA HIS A 183 -8.75 10.56 0.25
C HIS A 183 -8.81 12.09 0.23
N GLU A 184 -9.47 12.73 1.20
CA GLU A 184 -9.53 14.19 1.33
C GLU A 184 -8.13 14.80 1.49
N LYS A 185 -7.27 14.17 2.30
CA LYS A 185 -5.87 14.60 2.47
C LYS A 185 -5.08 14.45 1.16
N GLY A 186 -5.28 13.35 0.44
CA GLY A 186 -4.68 13.10 -0.87
C GLY A 186 -5.16 14.12 -1.93
N ALA A 187 -6.45 14.39 -1.97
CA ALA A 187 -7.07 15.36 -2.88
C ALA A 187 -6.57 16.78 -2.62
N LYS A 188 -6.46 17.20 -1.36
CA LYS A 188 -5.84 18.48 -0.97
C LYS A 188 -4.39 18.56 -1.46
N MET A 189 -3.59 17.52 -1.25
CA MET A 189 -2.20 17.50 -1.72
C MET A 189 -2.09 17.53 -3.25
N ALA A 190 -2.99 16.86 -3.96
CA ALA A 190 -3.04 16.86 -5.43
C ALA A 190 -3.42 18.24 -5.98
N LYS A 191 -4.43 18.88 -5.40
CA LYS A 191 -4.83 20.26 -5.74
C LYS A 191 -3.71 21.25 -5.50
N ALA A 192 -3.08 21.19 -4.31
CA ALA A 192 -1.95 22.05 -3.98
C ALA A 192 -0.77 21.85 -4.95
N LYS A 193 -0.47 20.60 -5.31
CA LYS A 193 0.60 20.30 -6.28
C LYS A 193 0.29 20.90 -7.66
N GLU A 194 -0.96 20.88 -8.09
CA GLU A 194 -1.34 21.43 -9.39
C GLU A 194 -1.37 22.96 -9.38
N ALA A 195 -2.01 23.57 -8.38
CA ALA A 195 -2.04 25.02 -8.21
C ALA A 195 -0.64 25.63 -8.08
N CYS A 196 0.28 24.93 -7.39
CA CYS A 196 1.65 25.39 -7.21
C CYS A 196 2.64 24.92 -8.27
N LYS A 197 2.20 24.20 -9.31
CA LYS A 197 3.10 23.60 -10.31
C LYS A 197 4.01 24.65 -10.96
N GLY A 198 3.42 25.74 -11.47
CA GLY A 198 4.17 26.82 -12.12
C GLY A 198 5.09 27.57 -11.16
N ASP A 199 4.67 27.76 -9.90
CA ASP A 199 5.52 28.41 -8.89
C ASP A 199 6.70 27.53 -8.47
N VAL A 200 6.50 26.22 -8.34
CA VAL A 200 7.59 25.27 -8.11
C VAL A 200 8.60 25.33 -9.25
N GLU A 201 8.12 25.32 -10.50
CA GLU A 201 8.97 25.43 -11.68
C GLU A 201 9.68 26.78 -11.76
N LYS A 202 9.13 27.86 -11.21
CA LYS A 202 9.74 29.18 -11.26
C LYS A 202 10.72 29.45 -10.12
N PHE A 203 10.39 29.02 -8.91
CA PHE A 203 11.08 29.42 -7.69
C PHE A 203 11.85 28.29 -7.01
N CYS A 204 11.47 27.03 -7.26
CA CYS A 204 12.01 25.87 -6.56
C CYS A 204 12.72 24.89 -7.51
N GLN A 205 13.27 25.39 -8.62
CA GLN A 205 14.08 24.59 -9.53
C GLN A 205 15.27 23.98 -8.78
N GLY A 206 15.47 22.67 -8.95
CA GLY A 206 16.55 21.93 -8.27
C GLY A 206 16.23 21.49 -6.83
N VAL A 207 15.09 21.87 -6.27
CA VAL A 207 14.64 21.33 -4.98
C VAL A 207 14.19 19.88 -5.16
N GLU A 208 14.92 18.97 -4.54
CA GLU A 208 14.57 17.55 -4.53
C GLU A 208 13.16 17.31 -3.93
N LYS A 209 12.35 16.52 -4.64
CA LYS A 209 11.00 16.12 -4.23
C LYS A 209 11.04 15.23 -2.97
N GLY A 210 10.11 15.45 -2.05
CA GLY A 210 9.99 14.69 -0.81
C GLY A 210 10.19 15.57 0.43
N GLU A 211 9.88 15.01 1.62
CA GLU A 211 10.07 15.65 2.94
C GLU A 211 9.44 17.04 3.12
N GLY A 212 8.51 17.44 2.25
CA GLY A 212 8.00 18.79 2.26
C GLY A 212 9.06 19.86 1.92
N ARG A 213 10.21 19.51 1.31
CA ARG A 213 11.23 20.50 0.90
C ARG A 213 10.67 21.51 -0.11
N LEU A 214 9.88 21.02 -1.07
CA LEU A 214 9.14 21.89 -2.00
C LEU A 214 8.15 22.78 -1.26
N VAL A 215 7.45 22.24 -0.26
CA VAL A 215 6.53 23.01 0.58
C VAL A 215 7.30 24.11 1.32
N LYS A 216 8.47 23.81 1.89
CA LYS A 216 9.34 24.79 2.55
C LYS A 216 9.85 25.87 1.58
N CYS A 217 10.29 25.48 0.39
CA CYS A 217 10.70 26.44 -0.64
C CYS A 217 9.54 27.38 -1.03
N LEU A 218 8.36 26.84 -1.31
CA LEU A 218 7.17 27.65 -1.57
C LEU A 218 6.85 28.58 -0.39
N GLN A 219 7.04 28.11 0.85
CA GLN A 219 6.85 28.92 2.04
C GLN A 219 7.81 30.12 2.13
N GLU A 220 9.07 29.94 1.72
CA GLU A 220 10.08 31.00 1.65
C GLU A 220 9.77 32.01 0.51
N HIS A 221 9.07 31.55 -0.53
CA HIS A 221 8.67 32.35 -1.68
C HIS A 221 7.23 32.87 -1.65
N LYS A 222 6.52 32.75 -0.51
CA LYS A 222 5.06 33.05 -0.38
C LYS A 222 4.59 34.35 -1.02
N ALA A 223 5.33 35.44 -0.82
CA ALA A 223 4.96 36.76 -1.35
C ALA A 223 5.06 36.86 -2.88
N LYS A 224 5.71 35.89 -3.54
CA LYS A 224 5.96 35.85 -4.98
C LYS A 224 5.15 34.76 -5.69
N LEU A 225 4.38 33.97 -4.94
CA LEU A 225 3.57 32.88 -5.49
C LEU A 225 2.39 33.43 -6.30
N SER A 226 1.92 32.63 -7.23
CA SER A 226 0.64 32.86 -7.91
C SER A 226 -0.52 32.93 -6.92
N LYS A 227 -1.63 33.55 -7.36
CA LYS A 227 -2.86 33.63 -6.54
C LYS A 227 -3.42 32.23 -6.27
N GLU A 228 -3.27 31.35 -7.24
CA GLU A 228 -3.72 29.97 -7.21
C GLU A 228 -2.94 29.18 -6.17
N CYS A 229 -1.60 29.25 -6.18
CA CYS A 229 -0.77 28.56 -5.20
C CYS A 229 -0.87 29.17 -3.80
N SER A 230 -0.96 30.50 -3.69
CA SER A 230 -1.07 31.16 -2.38
C SER A 230 -2.42 30.94 -1.67
N ALA A 231 -3.47 30.60 -2.42
CA ALA A 231 -4.77 30.22 -1.87
C ALA A 231 -4.77 28.83 -1.20
N GLU A 232 -3.77 28.00 -1.47
CA GLU A 232 -3.64 26.68 -0.87
C GLU A 232 -3.01 26.77 0.53
N ASP A 233 -3.50 25.96 1.47
CA ASP A 233 -2.91 25.81 2.80
C ASP A 233 -1.57 25.04 2.71
N ILE A 234 -0.50 25.73 2.27
CA ILE A 234 0.86 25.21 2.15
C ILE A 234 1.45 25.02 3.56
N LYS A 235 1.02 23.96 4.25
CA LYS A 235 1.55 23.55 5.55
C LYS A 235 2.58 22.44 5.35
N ALA A 236 3.77 22.63 5.92
CA ALA A 236 4.75 21.56 5.98
C ALA A 236 4.17 20.40 6.82
N PRO A 237 4.30 19.13 6.36
CA PRO A 237 3.97 18.01 7.22
C PRO A 237 4.78 18.13 8.52
N PRO A 238 4.23 17.74 9.68
CA PRO A 238 4.97 17.79 10.93
C PRO A 238 6.27 16.99 10.74
N MET A 239 7.40 17.69 10.81
CA MET A 239 8.70 17.05 11.02
C MET A 239 8.70 16.66 12.49
N ASP A 240 8.85 15.36 12.79
CA ASP A 240 9.00 14.87 14.15
C ASP A 240 10.06 15.69 14.87
N LYS A 241 9.62 16.51 15.83
CA LYS A 241 10.48 17.46 16.56
C LYS A 241 11.36 16.77 17.61
N ASP A 242 11.19 15.46 17.78
CA ASP A 242 11.88 14.65 18.80
C ASP A 242 13.26 14.12 18.36
N LYS A 243 13.79 14.54 17.20
CA LYS A 243 15.17 14.24 16.82
C LYS A 243 15.97 15.51 16.55
N LYS A 244 16.91 15.78 17.47
CA LYS A 244 17.93 16.83 17.42
C LYS A 244 18.67 16.77 16.07
N ALA A 245 18.69 17.89 15.35
CA ALA A 245 19.45 18.04 14.11
C ALA A 245 20.94 17.68 14.30
N PRO A 246 21.60 17.02 13.33
CA PRO A 246 23.03 16.77 13.41
C PRO A 246 23.82 18.07 13.26
N GLY A 247 24.63 18.34 14.30
CA GLY A 247 25.92 19.03 14.26
C GLY A 247 26.07 20.23 13.32
N LYS A 248 25.86 21.43 13.86
CA LYS A 248 26.67 22.60 13.44
C LYS A 248 28.12 22.27 13.82
N PRO A 249 29.12 22.39 12.92
CA PRO A 249 30.51 22.22 13.31
C PRO A 249 30.85 23.27 14.36
N GLU A 250 31.21 22.83 15.57
CA GLU A 250 31.85 23.66 16.57
C GLU A 250 33.14 24.22 15.96
N LYS A 251 33.16 25.54 15.75
CA LYS A 251 34.42 26.25 15.54
C LYS A 251 35.19 26.14 16.86
N LYS A 252 36.19 25.26 16.91
CA LYS A 252 37.27 25.38 17.91
C LYS A 252 38.04 26.65 17.60
N GLU A 253 37.87 27.67 18.42
CA GLU A 253 38.73 28.86 18.46
C GLU A 253 39.98 28.52 19.30
N PRO A 254 41.19 28.92 18.87
CA PRO A 254 42.45 28.47 19.48
C PRO A 254 42.71 29.09 20.86
N GLU A 255 43.23 28.27 21.77
CA GLU A 255 43.73 28.72 23.07
C GLU A 255 44.82 29.80 22.90
N LYS A 256 44.56 30.97 23.48
CA LYS A 256 45.57 32.02 23.66
C LYS A 256 46.61 31.52 24.66
N LYS A 257 47.81 31.18 24.17
CA LYS A 257 49.04 31.16 24.98
C LYS A 257 49.24 32.56 25.55
N LYS A 258 49.08 32.71 26.87
CA LYS A 258 49.49 33.89 27.62
C LYS A 258 50.98 33.76 27.95
N SER A 259 51.69 34.88 27.81
CA SER A 259 53.12 35.12 28.07
C SER A 259 53.66 34.47 29.33
#